data_AF-A0A0P9N084-F1
#
_entry.id   AF-A0A0P9N084-F1
#
_cell.length_a   1.000
_cell.length_b   1.000
_cell.length_c   1.000
_cell.angle_alpha   90.00
_cell.angle_beta   90.00
_cell.angle_gamma   90.00
#
_symmetry.space_group_name_H-M   'P 1'
#
loop_
_entity.id
_entity.type
_entity.pdbx_description
1 polymer ?
#
loop_
_entity_poly.entity_id
_entity_poly.type
_entity_poly.pdbx_seq_one_letter_code
_entity_poly.pdbx_strand_id
1 'polypeptide(L)'
;MSIPGDNRQVSFGAGANVMRVISSGADALIAAQQLDDKRAAKNMRSIANPTLRSTSPDSAVTISGQALLKHRVFGFADAARSAPMLGKAECGMSMPQAFFLTRDDRSLLGDVYGWASDQGADLSYVDDLAFQLASYRESDDGGIMLRHNQGKTYDMEGHKVFYSFTEPQAATAKRITESDGLKTTRLDQGFVRFITDKDYGSIGHNNFDFMEKVINRFSTAGER
;
A
#
# COMPACT_ATOMS: atom_id res chain seq x y z
N MET A 1 21.86 52.87 24.71
CA MET A 1 21.27 52.46 23.42
C MET A 1 20.69 51.08 23.60
N SER A 2 19.36 50.99 23.68
CA SER A 2 18.60 49.74 23.69
C SER A 2 18.10 49.47 22.28
N ILE A 3 18.27 48.25 21.78
CA ILE A 3 17.48 47.66 20.68
C ILE A 3 17.17 46.20 21.07
N PRO A 4 15.93 45.71 20.85
CA PRO A 4 15.30 44.66 21.63
C PRO A 4 15.53 43.25 21.08
N GLY A 5 15.33 42.25 21.95
CA GLY A 5 15.37 40.83 21.61
C GLY A 5 14.17 40.38 20.78
N ASP A 6 14.44 39.73 19.65
CA ASP A 6 13.47 38.92 18.93
C ASP A 6 13.46 37.51 19.56
N ASN A 7 12.44 37.27 20.37
CA ASN A 7 12.20 36.02 21.06
C ASN A 7 11.44 35.09 20.10
N ARG A 8 12.15 34.40 19.20
CA ARG A 8 11.59 33.25 18.47
C ARG A 8 12.10 31.96 19.10
N GLN A 9 11.30 31.44 20.02
CA GLN A 9 11.28 30.01 20.30
C GLN A 9 10.97 29.28 18.99
N VAL A 10 11.99 28.70 18.37
CA VAL A 10 11.82 27.67 17.36
C VAL A 10 11.97 26.34 18.09
N SER A 11 10.82 25.80 18.50
CA SER A 11 10.73 24.49 19.14
C SER A 11 11.30 23.43 18.20
N PHE A 12 12.28 22.68 18.71
CA PHE A 12 12.84 21.49 18.10
C PHE A 12 11.74 20.44 17.91
N GLY A 13 11.67 19.84 16.72
CA GLY A 13 10.87 18.66 16.43
C GLY A 13 11.76 17.63 15.76
N ALA A 14 12.11 16.59 16.53
CA ALA A 14 12.74 15.37 16.06
C ALA A 14 11.95 14.78 14.87
N GLY A 15 12.64 13.98 14.05
CA GLY A 15 12.14 13.36 12.83
C GLY A 15 10.67 12.98 12.91
N ALA A 16 9.89 13.43 11.92
CA ALA A 16 8.46 13.21 11.83
C ALA A 16 8.16 11.71 11.61
N ASN A 17 8.30 10.92 12.66
CA ASN A 17 7.30 9.93 12.98
C ASN A 17 6.07 10.75 13.36
N VAL A 18 5.24 11.06 12.37
CA VAL A 18 3.87 11.51 12.66
C VAL A 18 3.27 10.38 13.45
N MET A 19 3.18 10.55 14.77
CA MET A 19 2.45 9.66 15.66
C MET A 19 0.98 9.77 15.22
N ARG A 20 0.61 9.00 14.19
CA ARG A 20 -0.76 8.87 13.73
C ARG A 20 -1.50 8.24 14.90
N VAL A 21 -2.35 9.03 15.54
CA VAL A 21 -3.40 8.49 16.38
C VAL A 21 -4.33 7.76 15.44
N ILE A 22 -4.09 6.46 15.30
CA ILE A 22 -5.00 5.56 14.61
C ILE A 22 -6.26 5.53 15.46
N SER A 23 -7.41 5.89 14.88
CA SER A 23 -8.69 5.64 15.55
C SER A 23 -8.76 4.16 15.93
N SER A 24 -9.37 3.85 17.09
CA SER A 24 -9.48 2.47 17.56
C SER A 24 -10.04 1.60 16.43
N GLY A 25 -9.59 0.34 16.30
CA GLY A 25 -9.87 -0.47 15.11
C GLY A 25 -11.36 -0.61 14.77
N ALA A 26 -12.26 -0.54 15.77
CA ALA A 26 -13.70 -0.55 15.56
C ALA A 26 -14.23 0.82 15.08
N ASP A 27 -13.82 1.92 15.70
CA ASP A 27 -14.26 3.27 15.32
C ASP A 27 -13.78 3.65 13.92
N ALA A 28 -12.52 3.32 13.62
CA ALA A 28 -11.90 3.50 12.31
C ALA A 28 -12.70 2.78 11.21
N LEU A 29 -13.14 1.56 11.51
CA LEU A 29 -13.88 0.73 10.58
C LEU A 29 -15.31 1.26 10.35
N ILE A 30 -15.98 1.71 11.41
CA ILE A 30 -17.31 2.35 11.30
C ILE A 30 -17.21 3.63 10.46
N ALA A 31 -16.23 4.49 10.76
CA ALA A 31 -16.01 5.72 10.02
C ALA A 31 -15.66 5.45 8.54
N ALA A 32 -14.79 4.48 8.27
CA ALA A 32 -14.44 4.08 6.91
C ALA A 32 -15.65 3.57 6.13
N GLN A 33 -16.50 2.75 6.77
CA GLN A 33 -17.71 2.24 6.14
C GLN A 33 -18.67 3.37 5.77
N GLN A 34 -18.88 4.34 6.67
CA GLN A 34 -19.74 5.50 6.37
C GLN A 34 -19.20 6.35 5.21
N LEU A 35 -17.89 6.50 5.10
CA LEU A 35 -17.25 7.23 3.99
C LEU A 35 -17.40 6.46 2.67
N ASP A 36 -17.17 5.15 2.70
CA ASP A 36 -17.38 4.28 1.54
C ASP A 36 -18.84 4.29 1.07
N ASP A 37 -19.80 4.19 1.98
CA ASP A 37 -21.24 4.25 1.67
C ASP A 37 -21.62 5.60 1.02
N LYS A 38 -21.09 6.71 1.55
CA LYS A 38 -21.28 8.05 0.95
C LYS A 38 -20.70 8.13 -0.46
N ARG A 39 -19.52 7.55 -0.67
CA ARG A 39 -18.88 7.46 -1.99
C ARG A 39 -19.71 6.60 -2.94
N ALA A 40 -20.18 5.43 -2.52
CA ALA A 40 -21.01 4.53 -3.31
C ALA A 40 -22.34 5.20 -3.70
N ALA A 41 -22.98 5.92 -2.78
CA ALA A 41 -24.20 6.68 -3.02
C ALA A 41 -24.00 7.81 -4.04
N LYS A 42 -22.82 8.44 -4.08
CA LYS A 42 -22.47 9.45 -5.09
C LYS A 42 -22.26 8.85 -6.49
N ASN A 43 -21.93 7.56 -6.57
CA ASN A 43 -21.55 6.87 -7.80
C ASN A 43 -22.64 5.95 -8.38
N MET A 44 -23.81 5.79 -7.75
CA MET A 44 -24.90 4.94 -8.28
C MET A 44 -26.17 5.71 -8.68
N ARG A 45 -26.53 5.57 -9.97
CA ARG A 45 -27.89 5.14 -10.38
C ARG A 45 -27.97 3.62 -10.16
N SER A 46 -29.06 3.20 -9.52
CA SER A 46 -29.42 1.84 -9.08
C SER A 46 -29.01 0.66 -9.98
N ILE A 47 -28.39 -0.37 -9.38
CA ILE A 47 -28.52 -1.78 -9.80
C ILE A 47 -28.61 -2.69 -8.56
N ALA A 48 -29.54 -3.64 -8.61
CA ALA A 48 -29.93 -4.57 -7.55
C ALA A 48 -28.91 -5.70 -7.26
N ASN A 49 -28.96 -6.19 -6.02
CA ASN A 49 -28.15 -7.27 -5.47
C ASN A 49 -28.41 -8.64 -6.12
N PRO A 50 -27.39 -9.50 -6.32
CA PRO A 50 -27.60 -10.93 -6.48
C PRO A 50 -27.52 -11.68 -5.15
N THR A 51 -28.27 -12.78 -5.11
CA THR A 51 -28.52 -13.71 -4.01
C THR A 51 -27.29 -14.55 -3.62
N LEU A 52 -27.10 -14.73 -2.30
CA LEU A 52 -26.12 -15.65 -1.70
C LEU A 52 -26.45 -17.12 -2.00
N ARG A 53 -25.45 -17.91 -2.41
CA ARG A 53 -25.52 -19.39 -2.41
C ARG A 53 -24.70 -19.95 -1.25
N SER A 54 -25.30 -20.92 -0.57
CA SER A 54 -24.71 -21.73 0.50
C SER A 54 -23.94 -22.92 -0.08
N THR A 55 -22.78 -23.26 0.50
CA THR A 55 -22.07 -24.53 0.22
C THR A 55 -21.78 -25.28 1.52
N SER A 56 -22.09 -26.58 1.52
CA SER A 56 -21.79 -27.56 2.58
C SER A 56 -20.29 -27.89 2.68
N PRO A 57 -19.79 -28.34 3.86
CA PRO A 57 -18.40 -28.74 4.04
C PRO A 57 -18.21 -30.25 3.81
N ASP A 58 -17.20 -30.62 3.03
CA ASP A 58 -16.27 -31.72 3.33
C ASP A 58 -15.19 -31.82 2.25
N SER A 59 -14.06 -31.15 2.50
CA SER A 59 -12.75 -31.34 1.86
C SER A 59 -11.75 -30.51 2.68
N ALA A 60 -10.48 -30.92 2.71
CA ALA A 60 -9.42 -30.14 3.36
C ALA A 60 -9.56 -28.67 2.97
N VAL A 61 -9.81 -27.80 3.96
CA VAL A 61 -10.15 -26.40 3.73
C VAL A 61 -8.90 -25.66 3.27
N THR A 62 -8.69 -25.58 1.95
CA THR A 62 -7.69 -24.69 1.38
C THR A 62 -8.19 -23.26 1.56
N ILE A 63 -7.46 -22.46 2.35
CA ILE A 63 -7.77 -21.05 2.54
C ILE A 63 -7.50 -20.34 1.20
N SER A 64 -8.53 -19.71 0.63
CA SER A 64 -8.36 -18.99 -0.63
C SER A 64 -7.46 -17.76 -0.45
N GLY A 65 -6.78 -17.33 -1.52
CA GLY A 65 -5.96 -16.12 -1.48
C GLY A 65 -6.76 -14.86 -1.11
N GLN A 66 -8.06 -14.82 -1.46
CA GLN A 66 -8.97 -13.76 -1.01
C GLN A 66 -9.26 -13.81 0.50
N ALA A 67 -9.38 -15.01 1.08
CA ALA A 67 -9.51 -15.16 2.52
C ALA A 67 -8.20 -14.78 3.23
N LEU A 68 -7.03 -15.14 2.68
CA LEU A 68 -5.73 -14.70 3.18
C LEU A 68 -5.60 -13.16 3.16
N LEU A 69 -5.97 -12.51 2.06
CA LEU A 69 -6.00 -11.05 1.95
C LEU A 69 -6.84 -10.42 3.07
N LYS A 70 -8.08 -10.88 3.26
CA LYS A 70 -8.99 -10.35 4.29
C LYS A 70 -8.43 -10.52 5.70
N HIS A 71 -7.89 -11.69 6.00
CA HIS A 71 -7.32 -11.97 7.31
C HIS A 71 -6.07 -11.13 7.58
N ARG A 72 -5.11 -11.12 6.65
CA ARG A 72 -3.77 -10.57 6.87
C ARG A 72 -3.69 -9.05 6.71
N VAL A 73 -4.44 -8.49 5.74
CA VAL A 73 -4.37 -7.06 5.43
C VAL A 73 -5.48 -6.27 6.13
N PHE A 74 -6.66 -6.86 6.30
CA PHE A 74 -7.81 -6.18 6.92
C PHE A 74 -8.12 -6.64 8.35
N GLY A 75 -7.45 -7.69 8.85
CA GLY A 75 -7.69 -8.23 10.19
C GLY A 75 -9.06 -8.90 10.35
N PHE A 76 -9.70 -9.31 9.26
CA PHE A 76 -11.03 -9.91 9.30
C PHE A 76 -10.95 -11.43 9.37
N ALA A 77 -11.44 -11.98 10.49
CA ALA A 77 -11.62 -13.43 10.64
C ALA A 77 -12.80 -13.96 9.80
N ASP A 78 -13.84 -13.13 9.60
CA ASP A 78 -14.99 -13.47 8.76
C ASP A 78 -14.75 -13.05 7.31
N ALA A 79 -14.57 -14.04 6.43
CA ALA A 79 -14.39 -13.81 5.00
C ALA A 79 -15.65 -13.25 4.30
N ALA A 80 -16.84 -13.33 4.89
CA ALA A 80 -18.05 -12.71 4.35
C ALA A 80 -18.12 -11.21 4.62
N ARG A 81 -17.38 -10.71 5.62
CA ARG A 81 -17.33 -9.29 5.95
C ARG A 81 -16.78 -8.48 4.77
N SER A 82 -17.49 -7.41 4.42
CA SER A 82 -17.00 -6.43 3.44
C SER A 82 -15.96 -5.52 4.09
N ALA A 83 -14.88 -5.24 3.35
CA ALA A 83 -13.85 -4.29 3.78
C ALA A 83 -14.11 -2.93 3.14
N PRO A 84 -14.17 -1.83 3.92
CA PRO A 84 -14.38 -0.50 3.37
C PRO A 84 -13.35 -0.14 2.30
N MET A 85 -13.76 0.59 1.27
CA MET A 85 -12.91 1.05 0.17
C MET A 85 -12.93 2.58 0.03
N LEU A 86 -11.93 3.23 0.62
CA LEU A 86 -11.76 4.68 0.56
C LEU A 86 -11.29 5.14 -0.82
N GLY A 87 -11.58 6.40 -1.15
CA GLY A 87 -11.22 7.03 -2.42
C GLY A 87 -10.20 8.14 -2.26
N LYS A 88 -9.95 8.85 -3.36
CA LYS A 88 -9.00 9.98 -3.39
C LYS A 88 -9.40 11.14 -2.48
N ALA A 89 -10.70 11.32 -2.23
CA ALA A 89 -11.19 12.40 -1.36
C ALA A 89 -10.75 12.23 0.10
N GLU A 90 -10.43 10.99 0.49
CA GLU A 90 -10.00 10.64 1.84
C GLU A 90 -8.47 10.54 1.98
N CYS A 91 -7.70 10.79 0.91
CA CYS A 91 -6.24 10.73 0.95
C CYS A 91 -5.66 11.67 2.03
N GLY A 92 -4.60 11.22 2.71
CA GLY A 92 -3.98 11.94 3.82
C GLY A 92 -4.78 11.94 5.14
N MET A 93 -6.00 11.39 5.19
CA MET A 93 -6.73 11.21 6.45
C MET A 93 -6.07 10.13 7.33
N SER A 94 -6.22 10.24 8.66
CA SER A 94 -5.74 9.22 9.61
C SER A 94 -6.69 8.01 9.64
N MET A 95 -6.69 7.23 8.56
CA MET A 95 -7.49 6.00 8.40
C MET A 95 -6.57 4.79 8.21
N PRO A 96 -7.05 3.56 8.49
CA PRO A 96 -6.28 2.36 8.20
C PRO A 96 -5.92 2.27 6.71
N GLN A 97 -4.62 2.20 6.44
CA GLN A 97 -4.06 2.31 5.09
C GLN A 97 -4.68 1.29 4.12
N ALA A 98 -4.87 0.05 4.58
CA ALA A 98 -5.48 -1.03 3.81
C ALA A 98 -6.82 -0.67 3.14
N PHE A 99 -7.59 0.26 3.72
CA PHE A 99 -8.86 0.68 3.15
C PHE A 99 -8.72 1.51 1.87
N PHE A 100 -7.54 2.07 1.57
CA PHE A 100 -7.25 2.77 0.32
C PHE A 100 -6.93 1.84 -0.85
N LEU A 101 -6.74 0.54 -0.61
CA LEU A 101 -6.59 -0.45 -1.68
C LEU A 101 -7.85 -0.44 -2.56
N THR A 102 -7.65 -0.23 -3.85
CA THR A 102 -8.72 -0.22 -4.85
C THR A 102 -9.27 -1.63 -5.08
N ARG A 103 -10.39 -1.72 -5.82
CA ARG A 103 -10.94 -3.01 -6.23
C ARG A 103 -9.94 -3.85 -7.02
N ASP A 104 -9.19 -3.22 -7.92
CA ASP A 104 -8.22 -3.91 -8.77
C ASP A 104 -7.00 -4.35 -7.96
N ASP A 105 -6.53 -3.51 -7.02
CA ASP A 105 -5.45 -3.87 -6.09
C ASP A 105 -5.86 -5.10 -5.26
N ARG A 106 -7.06 -5.12 -4.69
CA ARG A 106 -7.56 -6.26 -3.89
C ARG A 106 -7.74 -7.52 -4.73
N SER A 107 -8.22 -7.38 -5.96
CA SER A 107 -8.36 -8.50 -6.90
C SER A 107 -6.99 -9.13 -7.18
N LEU A 108 -5.99 -8.30 -7.54
CA LEU A 108 -4.62 -8.76 -7.77
C LEU A 108 -4.00 -9.37 -6.50
N LEU A 109 -4.09 -8.70 -5.36
CA LEU A 109 -3.48 -9.18 -4.11
C LEU A 109 -4.07 -10.52 -3.68
N GLY A 110 -5.37 -10.75 -3.87
CA GLY A 110 -5.97 -12.06 -3.62
C GLY A 110 -5.37 -13.16 -4.49
N ASP A 111 -5.12 -12.88 -5.78
CA ASP A 111 -4.45 -13.83 -6.67
C ASP A 111 -2.98 -14.04 -6.29
N VAL A 112 -2.27 -12.97 -5.87
CA VAL A 112 -0.89 -13.03 -5.39
C VAL A 112 -0.77 -13.84 -4.11
N TYR A 113 -1.70 -13.70 -3.15
CA TYR A 113 -1.75 -14.53 -1.95
C TYR A 113 -1.94 -16.00 -2.29
N GLY A 114 -2.87 -16.31 -3.21
CA GLY A 114 -3.11 -17.68 -3.65
C GLY A 114 -1.85 -18.28 -4.27
N TRP A 115 -1.25 -17.58 -5.24
CA TRP A 115 -0.01 -18.00 -5.88
C TRP A 115 1.16 -18.14 -4.91
N ALA A 116 1.39 -17.17 -4.03
CA ALA A 116 2.48 -17.21 -3.05
C ALA A 116 2.31 -18.38 -2.06
N SER A 117 1.08 -18.63 -1.60
CA SER A 117 0.75 -19.77 -0.75
C SER A 117 1.03 -21.09 -1.46
N ASP A 118 0.59 -21.23 -2.72
CA ASP A 118 0.81 -22.45 -3.51
C ASP A 118 2.31 -22.73 -3.78
N GLN A 119 3.13 -21.68 -3.87
CA GLN A 119 4.58 -21.80 -4.03
C GLN A 119 5.34 -21.98 -2.71
N GLY A 120 4.65 -21.93 -1.56
CA GLY A 120 5.30 -21.97 -0.24
C GLY A 120 6.18 -20.75 0.04
N ALA A 121 5.89 -19.61 -0.60
CA ALA A 121 6.59 -18.35 -0.33
C ALA A 121 6.18 -17.77 1.02
N ASP A 122 7.07 -16.99 1.63
CA ASP A 122 6.72 -16.21 2.82
C ASP A 122 5.64 -15.18 2.46
N LEU A 123 4.46 -15.32 3.08
CA LEU A 123 3.33 -14.43 2.85
C LEU A 123 3.57 -13.02 3.40
N SER A 124 4.58 -12.81 4.25
CA SER A 124 5.00 -11.47 4.68
C SER A 124 5.39 -10.58 3.48
N TYR A 125 5.92 -11.15 2.41
CA TYR A 125 6.22 -10.40 1.19
C TYR A 125 4.96 -9.88 0.48
N VAL A 126 3.83 -10.59 0.61
CA VAL A 126 2.54 -10.14 0.10
C VAL A 126 1.94 -9.07 1.01
N ASP A 127 2.10 -9.22 2.34
CA ASP A 127 1.70 -8.19 3.31
C ASP A 127 2.44 -6.87 3.00
N ASP A 128 3.76 -6.92 2.86
CA ASP A 128 4.60 -5.76 2.55
C ASP A 128 4.17 -5.09 1.25
N LEU A 129 3.93 -5.87 0.19
CA LEU A 129 3.42 -5.36 -1.09
C LEU A 129 2.06 -4.68 -0.91
N ALA A 130 1.15 -5.29 -0.15
CA ALA A 130 -0.18 -4.75 0.10
C ALA A 130 -0.12 -3.42 0.87
N PHE A 131 0.70 -3.34 1.93
CA PHE A 131 0.81 -2.12 2.73
C PHE A 131 1.54 -0.99 2.00
N GLN A 132 2.57 -1.30 1.20
CA GLN A 132 3.23 -0.29 0.37
C GLN A 132 2.30 0.24 -0.73
N LEU A 133 1.53 -0.63 -1.37
CA LEU A 133 0.52 -0.22 -2.35
C LEU A 133 -0.58 0.61 -1.69
N ALA A 134 -1.04 0.21 -0.51
CA ALA A 134 -2.02 0.97 0.27
C ALA A 134 -1.51 2.37 0.65
N SER A 135 -0.26 2.48 1.12
CA SER A 135 0.39 3.77 1.44
C SER A 135 0.52 4.65 0.20
N TYR A 136 0.84 4.06 -0.96
CA TYR A 136 0.86 4.77 -2.23
C TYR A 136 -0.51 5.35 -2.60
N ARG A 137 -1.58 4.55 -2.48
CA ARG A 137 -2.96 5.00 -2.74
C ARG A 137 -3.41 6.08 -1.77
N GLU A 138 -3.16 5.89 -0.47
CA GLU A 138 -3.47 6.86 0.58
C GLU A 138 -2.80 8.22 0.34
N SER A 139 -1.65 8.19 -0.32
CA SER A 139 -0.86 9.37 -0.64
C SER A 139 -1.22 9.99 -2.00
N ASP A 140 -2.48 9.87 -2.44
CA ASP A 140 -2.96 10.30 -3.75
C ASP A 140 -2.05 9.79 -4.89
N ASP A 141 -1.87 8.46 -4.94
CA ASP A 141 -0.99 7.79 -5.90
C ASP A 141 0.45 8.34 -5.85
N GLY A 142 0.94 8.59 -4.63
CA GLY A 142 2.25 9.18 -4.34
C GLY A 142 2.33 10.71 -4.53
N GLY A 143 1.26 11.36 -4.98
CA GLY A 143 1.23 12.80 -5.30
C GLY A 143 1.48 13.73 -4.11
N ILE A 144 1.20 13.29 -2.88
CA ILE A 144 1.43 14.09 -1.67
C ILE A 144 2.68 13.67 -0.87
N MET A 145 3.41 12.64 -1.33
CA MET A 145 4.64 12.20 -0.67
C MET A 145 5.83 13.11 -1.00
N LEU A 146 6.63 13.42 0.01
CA LEU A 146 7.86 14.19 -0.17
C LEU A 146 8.98 13.28 -0.68
N ARG A 147 9.74 13.77 -1.64
CA ARG A 147 11.00 13.14 -2.08
C ARG A 147 12.05 13.29 -0.98
N HIS A 148 12.61 12.17 -0.51
CA HIS A 148 13.55 12.13 0.60
C HIS A 148 14.93 12.74 0.27
N ASN A 149 15.37 12.62 -0.98
CA ASN A 149 16.72 13.03 -1.41
C ASN A 149 16.81 14.46 -1.95
N GLN A 150 15.97 15.38 -1.46
CA GLN A 150 16.04 16.81 -1.84
C GLN A 150 17.09 17.61 -1.05
N GLY A 151 17.94 16.94 -0.26
CA GLY A 151 18.96 17.61 0.57
C GLY A 151 18.39 18.43 1.73
N LYS A 152 17.16 18.07 2.18
CA LYS A 152 16.44 18.68 3.30
C LYS A 152 16.48 17.85 4.58
N THR A 153 17.08 16.66 4.52
CA THR A 153 17.20 15.73 5.65
C THR A 153 18.60 15.85 6.24
N TYR A 154 18.67 15.89 7.56
CA TYR A 154 19.92 16.08 8.30
C TYR A 154 20.06 15.03 9.41
N ASP A 155 21.28 14.63 9.72
CA ASP A 155 21.60 13.82 10.90
C ASP A 155 21.57 14.68 12.19
N MET A 156 21.85 14.05 13.33
CA MET A 156 21.80 14.72 14.63
C MET A 156 22.93 15.76 14.80
N GLU A 157 23.98 15.63 14.00
CA GLU A 157 25.16 16.49 13.94
C GLU A 157 25.00 17.64 12.93
N GLY A 158 23.92 17.65 12.13
CA GLY A 158 23.60 18.69 11.16
C GLY A 158 24.18 18.48 9.76
N HIS A 159 24.67 17.29 9.42
CA HIS A 159 25.09 16.93 8.06
C HIS A 159 23.90 16.49 7.21
N LYS A 160 23.93 16.83 5.91
CA LYS A 160 22.90 16.38 4.96
C LYS A 160 22.98 14.87 4.74
N VAL A 161 21.82 14.22 4.81
CA VAL A 161 21.67 12.79 4.57
C VAL A 161 20.99 12.54 3.22
N PHE A 162 21.54 11.56 2.49
CA PHE A 162 20.95 11.03 1.26
C PHE A 162 20.82 9.52 1.39
N TYR A 163 19.76 8.98 0.81
CA TYR A 163 19.43 7.57 0.85
C TYR A 163 19.52 6.99 -0.56
N SER A 164 20.09 5.79 -0.65
CA SER A 164 20.18 5.03 -1.89
C SER A 164 19.80 3.58 -1.61
N PHE A 165 19.32 2.91 -2.64
CA PHE A 165 19.27 1.45 -2.61
C PHE A 165 20.68 0.88 -2.45
N THR A 166 20.77 -0.28 -1.82
CA THR A 166 21.98 -1.12 -1.92
C THR A 166 22.20 -1.54 -3.37
N GLU A 167 23.43 -1.92 -3.75
CA GLU A 167 23.72 -2.35 -5.13
C GLU A 167 22.80 -3.47 -5.63
N PRO A 168 22.51 -4.54 -4.86
CA PRO A 168 21.58 -5.58 -5.29
C PRO A 168 20.16 -5.04 -5.52
N GLN A 169 19.67 -4.19 -4.61
CA GLN A 169 18.34 -3.57 -4.74
C GLN A 169 18.26 -2.65 -5.96
N ALA A 170 19.29 -1.84 -6.21
CA ALA A 170 19.37 -0.97 -7.39
C ALA A 170 19.39 -1.79 -8.68
N ALA A 171 20.11 -2.91 -8.71
CA ALA A 171 20.15 -3.82 -9.84
C ALA A 171 18.77 -4.45 -10.11
N THR A 172 18.07 -4.93 -9.08
CA THR A 172 16.70 -5.48 -9.22
C THR A 172 15.71 -4.40 -9.63
N ALA A 173 15.73 -3.22 -9.01
CA ALA A 173 14.88 -2.08 -9.38
C ALA A 173 15.05 -1.72 -10.86
N LYS A 174 16.30 -1.65 -11.33
CA LYS A 174 16.61 -1.42 -12.74
C LYS A 174 15.99 -2.49 -13.64
N ARG A 175 16.20 -3.78 -13.36
CA ARG A 175 15.59 -4.88 -14.14
C ARG A 175 14.07 -4.78 -14.21
N ILE A 176 13.41 -4.49 -13.08
CA ILE A 176 11.96 -4.29 -13.02
C ILE A 176 11.54 -3.15 -13.95
N THR A 177 12.19 -1.97 -13.84
CA THR A 177 11.82 -0.79 -14.62
C THR A 177 12.08 -0.92 -16.12
N GLU A 178 13.03 -1.77 -16.51
CA GLU A 178 13.39 -2.03 -17.90
C GLU A 178 12.66 -3.26 -18.48
N SER A 179 11.94 -4.03 -17.66
CA SER A 179 11.25 -5.25 -18.08
C SER A 179 10.04 -4.99 -18.99
N ASP A 180 9.80 -5.89 -19.93
CA ASP A 180 8.55 -5.90 -20.71
C ASP A 180 7.33 -6.29 -19.87
N GLY A 181 7.54 -7.06 -18.79
CA GLY A 181 6.50 -7.43 -17.82
C GLY A 181 5.84 -6.20 -17.20
N LEU A 182 6.60 -5.15 -16.88
CA LEU A 182 6.06 -3.91 -16.32
C LEU A 182 5.02 -3.23 -17.23
N LYS A 183 5.12 -3.37 -18.55
CA LYS A 183 4.19 -2.72 -19.49
C LYS A 183 2.80 -3.33 -19.47
N THR A 184 2.70 -4.60 -19.06
CA THR A 184 1.49 -5.41 -19.19
C THR A 184 1.05 -6.06 -17.88
N THR A 185 1.77 -5.81 -16.79
CA THR A 185 1.41 -6.31 -15.47
C THR A 185 0.11 -5.68 -14.96
N ARG A 186 -0.64 -6.46 -14.19
CA ARG A 186 -1.79 -5.99 -13.42
C ARG A 186 -1.41 -5.11 -12.23
N LEU A 187 -0.15 -5.18 -11.77
CA LEU A 187 0.33 -4.29 -10.71
C LEU A 187 0.42 -2.85 -11.23
N ASP A 188 -0.01 -1.88 -10.43
CA ASP A 188 -0.02 -0.48 -10.87
C ASP A 188 1.38 0.00 -11.28
N GLN A 189 1.51 0.43 -12.53
CA GLN A 189 2.81 0.81 -13.09
C GLN A 189 3.35 2.10 -12.49
N GLY A 190 2.46 3.01 -12.04
CA GLY A 190 2.81 4.21 -11.30
C GLY A 190 3.39 3.86 -9.94
N PHE A 191 2.75 2.93 -9.22
CA PHE A 191 3.27 2.38 -7.98
C PHE A 191 4.66 1.75 -8.14
N VAL A 192 4.86 0.90 -9.16
CA VAL A 192 6.17 0.28 -9.39
C VAL A 192 7.25 1.33 -9.62
N ARG A 193 7.00 2.33 -10.45
CA ARG A 193 7.94 3.44 -10.69
C ARG A 193 8.19 4.26 -9.44
N PHE A 194 7.16 4.48 -8.63
CA PHE A 194 7.26 5.19 -7.37
C PHE A 194 8.17 4.46 -6.38
N ILE A 195 7.92 3.17 -6.13
CA ILE A 195 8.66 2.40 -5.11
C ILE A 195 10.08 2.03 -5.55
N THR A 196 10.35 2.00 -6.86
CA THR A 196 11.70 1.79 -7.43
C THR A 196 12.49 3.06 -7.66
N ASP A 197 11.91 4.25 -7.41
CA ASP A 197 12.63 5.50 -7.38
C ASP A 197 13.28 5.69 -5.99
N LYS A 198 14.60 5.85 -5.97
CA LYS A 198 15.37 6.03 -4.73
C LYS A 198 14.89 7.23 -3.91
N ASP A 199 14.26 8.21 -4.53
CA ASP A 199 13.76 9.40 -3.83
C ASP A 199 12.53 9.09 -2.97
N TYR A 200 11.88 7.94 -3.16
CA TYR A 200 10.73 7.48 -2.38
C TYR A 200 11.00 6.13 -1.69
N GLY A 201 11.53 5.14 -2.39
CA GLY A 201 11.64 3.77 -1.89
C GLY A 201 12.89 3.45 -1.06
N SER A 202 13.92 4.31 -1.06
CA SER A 202 15.21 3.95 -0.41
C SER A 202 15.16 3.84 1.12
N ILE A 203 14.15 4.41 1.77
CA ILE A 203 13.93 4.32 3.22
C ILE A 203 12.93 3.21 3.57
N GLY A 204 12.07 2.83 2.63
CA GLY A 204 11.07 1.79 2.82
C GLY A 204 10.54 1.31 1.47
N HIS A 205 10.80 0.05 1.16
CA HIS A 205 10.33 -0.61 -0.06
C HIS A 205 9.96 -2.06 0.24
N ASN A 206 9.11 -2.64 -0.60
CA ASN A 206 8.82 -4.07 -0.55
C ASN A 206 10.02 -4.90 -1.02
N ASN A 207 9.99 -6.21 -0.80
CA ASN A 207 10.98 -7.11 -1.37
C ASN A 207 10.95 -7.03 -2.92
N PHE A 208 12.01 -6.48 -3.52
CA PHE A 208 12.06 -6.26 -4.97
C PHE A 208 12.14 -7.56 -5.77
N ASP A 209 12.84 -8.57 -5.27
CA ASP A 209 12.92 -9.86 -5.97
C ASP A 209 11.55 -10.57 -5.99
N PHE A 210 10.78 -10.45 -4.91
CA PHE A 210 9.40 -10.93 -4.86
C PHE A 210 8.50 -10.14 -5.82
N MET A 211 8.59 -8.81 -5.82
CA MET A 211 7.81 -7.96 -6.71
C MET A 211 8.15 -8.19 -8.18
N GLU A 212 9.40 -8.44 -8.54
CA GLU A 212 9.80 -8.83 -9.89
C GLU A 212 9.08 -10.11 -10.33
N LYS A 213 8.99 -11.12 -9.45
CA LYS A 213 8.22 -12.35 -9.73
C LYS A 213 6.73 -12.09 -9.90
N VAL A 214 6.13 -11.24 -9.06
CA VAL A 214 4.72 -10.83 -9.20
C VAL A 214 4.48 -10.13 -10.53
N ILE A 215 5.34 -9.17 -10.89
CA ILE A 215 5.24 -8.42 -12.15
C ILE A 215 5.25 -9.39 -13.32
N ASN A 216 6.23 -10.30 -13.37
CA ASN A 216 6.36 -11.27 -14.44
C ASN A 216 5.17 -12.24 -14.50
N ARG A 217 4.75 -12.79 -13.35
CA ARG A 217 3.66 -13.78 -13.27
C ARG A 217 2.30 -13.21 -13.67
N PHE A 218 2.02 -11.96 -13.30
CA PHE A 218 0.73 -11.30 -13.52
C PHE A 218 0.78 -10.29 -14.68
N SER A 219 1.68 -10.52 -15.63
CA SER A 219 1.78 -9.78 -16.90
C SER A 219 1.40 -10.67 -18.07
N THR A 220 0.82 -10.10 -19.12
CA THR A 220 0.55 -10.87 -20.36
C THR A 220 1.82 -11.17 -21.15
N ALA A 221 2.92 -10.45 -20.88
CA ALA A 221 4.24 -10.77 -21.43
C ALA A 221 4.86 -12.05 -20.83
N GLY A 222 4.43 -12.45 -19.63
CA GLY A 222 4.90 -13.66 -18.93
C GLY A 222 4.18 -14.97 -19.32
N GLU A 223 3.19 -14.90 -20.22
CA GLU A 223 2.48 -16.09 -20.75
C GLU A 223 3.21 -16.76 -21.94
N ARG A 224 4.51 -16.47 -22.15
CA ARG A 224 5.33 -17.02 -23.24
C ARG A 224 6.37 -18.01 -22.75
#